data_AF-A0A5C5V2V8-F1
#
_entry.id   AF-A0A5C5V2V8-F1
#
_cell.length_a   1.000
_cell.length_b   1.000
_cell.length_c   1.000
_cell.angle_alpha   90.00
_cell.angle_beta   90.00
_cell.angle_gamma   90.00
#
_symmetry.space_group_name_H-M   'P 1'
#
loop_
_entity.id
_entity.type
_entity.pdbx_description
1 polymer ?
#
loop_
_entity_poly.entity_id
_entity_poly.type
_entity_poly.pdbx_seq_one_letter_code
_entity_poly.pdbx_strand_id
1 'polypeptide(L)'
;MTLDEAAALLAQISGQEFRPYSTVNFGRDENEAGRSVVVSLDRAFEILGEIRPQLGPGILAFVGCTRSLDEGADPEASEVVVACGESQFDIPRIAMTDAANFDMDTADLVTKLQAYDSQYGIDIFHAESDTIQFRFEQLPDDIAAFCEDVYEFCPDIVDQGIGTVEALQDAVAQTSVVYLWWD
;
A
#
# COMPACT_ATOMS: atom_id res chain seq x y z
N MET A 1 2.45 17.14 14.38
CA MET A 1 3.73 16.48 14.07
C MET A 1 4.12 16.91 12.67
N THR A 2 5.36 17.33 12.44
CA THR A 2 5.89 17.61 11.10
C THR A 2 6.36 16.31 10.42
N LEU A 3 6.62 16.36 9.11
CA LEU A 3 7.17 15.20 8.40
C LEU A 3 8.55 14.78 8.96
N ASP A 4 9.42 15.73 9.31
CA ASP A 4 10.74 15.42 9.86
C ASP A 4 10.64 14.82 11.28
N GLU A 5 9.67 15.27 12.10
CA GLU A 5 9.39 14.65 13.40
C GLU A 5 8.88 13.20 13.23
N ALA A 6 8.03 12.95 12.24
CA ALA A 6 7.55 11.61 11.91
C ALA A 6 8.68 10.70 11.39
N ALA A 7 9.58 11.24 10.57
CA ALA A 7 10.75 10.52 10.06
C ALA A 7 11.75 10.17 11.17
N ALA A 8 11.98 11.08 12.11
CA ALA A 8 12.79 10.81 13.29
C ALA A 8 12.15 9.70 14.18
N LEU A 9 10.83 9.71 14.33
CA LEU A 9 10.11 8.64 15.03
C LEU A 9 10.22 7.30 14.28
N LEU A 10 10.07 7.30 12.96
CA LEU A 10 10.24 6.12 12.11
C LEU A 10 11.65 5.53 12.24
N ALA A 11 12.69 6.37 12.22
CA ALA A 11 14.06 5.95 12.45
C ALA A 11 14.26 5.34 13.86
N GLN A 12 13.67 5.96 14.88
CA GLN A 12 13.73 5.45 16.25
C GLN A 12 13.07 4.07 16.41
N ILE A 13 11.88 3.86 15.84
CA ILE A 13 11.12 2.60 15.93
C ILE A 13 11.79 1.49 15.12
N SER A 14 12.31 1.83 13.94
CA SER A 14 12.95 0.86 13.04
C SER A 14 14.38 0.49 13.45
N GLY A 15 15.06 1.37 14.18
CA GLY A 15 16.49 1.26 14.44
C GLY A 15 17.36 1.55 13.21
N GLN A 16 16.77 2.10 12.14
CA GLN A 16 17.45 2.46 10.89
C GLN A 16 17.60 3.98 10.75
N GLU A 17 18.55 4.41 9.93
CA GLU A 17 18.58 5.80 9.46
C GLU A 17 17.50 6.00 8.40
N PHE A 18 16.79 7.13 8.45
CA PHE A 18 15.77 7.43 7.44
C PHE A 18 16.39 8.09 6.20
N ARG A 19 15.82 7.78 5.05
CA ARG A 19 16.09 8.41 3.76
C ARG A 19 15.22 9.65 3.58
N PRO A 20 15.74 10.74 3.00
CA PRO A 20 14.98 11.98 2.76
C PRO A 20 13.97 11.86 1.62
N TYR A 21 13.64 10.65 1.16
CA TYR A 21 12.72 10.34 0.09
C TYR A 21 12.04 8.99 0.40
N SER A 22 10.91 8.72 -0.27
CA SER A 22 10.44 7.35 -0.53
C SER A 22 10.81 6.92 -1.96
N THR A 23 10.48 5.71 -2.38
CA THR A 23 10.74 5.28 -3.76
C THR A 23 9.46 5.03 -4.56
N VAL A 24 9.57 5.21 -5.88
CA VAL A 24 8.54 4.94 -6.90
C VAL A 24 9.18 4.24 -8.10
N ASN A 25 8.40 3.92 -9.15
CA ASN A 25 8.89 3.21 -10.35
C ASN A 25 9.68 1.93 -9.99
N PHE A 26 9.03 1.06 -9.23
CA PHE A 26 9.60 -0.19 -8.72
C PHE A 26 10.91 0.03 -7.96
N GLY A 27 10.96 1.09 -7.15
CA GLY A 27 12.12 1.39 -6.32
C GLY A 27 13.26 2.14 -7.02
N ARG A 28 13.14 2.47 -8.31
CA ARG A 28 14.23 3.09 -9.11
C ARG A 28 14.32 4.59 -8.97
N ASP A 29 13.20 5.25 -8.73
CA ASP A 29 13.14 6.71 -8.67
C ASP A 29 12.85 7.18 -7.23
N GLU A 30 13.53 8.25 -6.83
CA GLU A 30 13.30 8.91 -5.53
C GLU A 30 12.07 9.82 -5.59
N ASN A 31 11.26 9.81 -4.53
CA ASN A 31 10.14 10.73 -4.34
C ASN A 31 10.31 11.51 -3.02
N GLU A 32 10.63 12.80 -3.13
CA GLU A 32 10.87 13.69 -1.98
C GLU A 32 9.60 14.01 -1.17
N ALA A 33 8.41 13.62 -1.64
CA ALA A 33 7.15 13.76 -0.89
C ALA A 33 7.12 12.88 0.38
N GLY A 34 7.90 11.79 0.39
CA GLY A 34 8.01 10.85 1.51
C GLY A 34 9.36 10.91 2.23
N ARG A 35 9.40 10.25 3.39
CA ARG A 35 10.63 9.84 4.08
C ARG A 35 10.50 8.36 4.36
N SER A 36 11.59 7.61 4.30
CA SER A 36 11.47 6.17 4.47
C SER A 36 12.62 5.51 5.21
N VAL A 37 12.38 4.29 5.66
CA VAL A 37 13.41 3.36 6.13
C VAL A 37 13.28 2.06 5.35
N VAL A 38 14.37 1.31 5.29
CA VAL A 38 14.43 0.01 4.63
C VAL A 38 14.63 -1.08 5.69
N VAL A 39 13.73 -2.05 5.71
CA VAL A 39 13.68 -3.16 6.69
C VAL A 39 13.19 -4.43 6.00
N SER A 40 13.12 -5.57 6.69
CA SER A 40 12.41 -6.74 6.15
C SER A 40 10.90 -6.50 6.09
N LEU A 41 10.18 -7.20 5.21
CA LEU A 41 8.72 -7.07 5.07
C LEU A 41 7.96 -7.32 6.38
N ASP A 42 8.30 -8.36 7.12
CA ASP A 42 7.69 -8.65 8.43
C ASP A 42 7.85 -7.45 9.38
N ARG A 43 9.07 -6.88 9.42
CA ARG A 43 9.34 -5.72 10.27
C ARG A 43 8.63 -4.47 9.77
N ALA A 44 8.42 -4.33 8.46
CA ALA A 44 7.68 -3.21 7.88
C ALA A 44 6.24 -3.14 8.43
N PHE A 45 5.53 -4.27 8.46
CA PHE A 45 4.18 -4.34 9.01
C PHE A 45 4.14 -4.15 10.54
N GLU A 46 5.13 -4.68 11.27
CA GLU A 46 5.24 -4.42 12.72
C GLU A 46 5.42 -2.92 13.01
N ILE A 47 6.36 -2.27 12.30
CA ILE A 47 6.60 -0.82 12.44
C ILE A 47 5.33 -0.04 12.11
N LEU A 48 4.60 -0.44 11.06
CA LEU A 48 3.38 0.25 10.66
C LEU A 48 2.33 0.25 11.77
N GLY A 49 2.15 -0.89 12.45
CA GLY A 49 1.28 -1.03 13.62
C GLY A 49 1.75 -0.20 14.82
N GLU A 50 3.06 -0.04 15.01
CA GLU A 50 3.64 0.77 16.09
C GLU A 50 3.55 2.28 15.81
N ILE A 51 3.82 2.73 14.58
CA ILE A 51 3.97 4.15 14.26
C ILE A 51 2.63 4.85 14.03
N ARG A 52 1.68 4.23 13.31
CA ARG A 52 0.41 4.87 12.93
C ARG A 52 -0.36 5.47 14.12
N PRO A 53 -0.48 4.80 15.30
CA PRO A 53 -1.16 5.37 16.46
C PRO A 53 -0.49 6.61 17.07
N GLN A 54 0.77 6.89 16.71
CA GLN A 54 1.57 7.99 17.24
C GLN A 54 1.63 9.19 16.29
N LEU A 55 1.16 9.02 15.05
CA LEU A 55 1.18 10.09 14.06
C LEU A 55 0.13 11.16 14.36
N GLY A 56 0.50 12.41 14.07
CA GLY A 56 -0.43 13.53 14.13
C GLY A 56 -1.32 13.60 12.88
N PRO A 57 -2.41 14.39 12.91
CA PRO A 57 -3.20 14.65 11.72
C PRO A 57 -2.33 15.23 10.61
N GLY A 58 -2.59 14.83 9.37
CA GLY A 58 -1.84 15.29 8.20
C GLY A 58 -0.59 14.46 7.86
N ILE A 59 -0.27 13.42 8.66
CA ILE A 59 0.84 12.50 8.41
C ILE A 59 0.31 11.09 8.20
N LEU A 60 0.74 10.47 7.10
CA LEU A 60 0.44 9.10 6.73
C LEU A 60 1.66 8.22 6.96
N ALA A 61 1.43 6.94 7.22
CA ALA A 61 2.46 5.91 7.10
C ALA A 61 1.90 4.70 6.36
N PHE A 62 2.71 4.05 5.54
CA PHE A 62 2.36 2.86 4.76
C PHE A 62 3.63 2.07 4.40
N VAL A 63 3.47 0.79 4.05
CA VAL A 63 4.54 0.03 3.40
C VAL A 63 4.63 0.52 1.95
N GLY A 64 5.83 0.90 1.52
CA GLY A 64 6.15 1.31 0.15
C GLY A 64 6.70 0.14 -0.66
N CYS A 65 7.70 0.40 -1.50
CA CYS A 65 8.28 -0.61 -2.37
C CYS A 65 8.77 -1.85 -1.59
N THR A 66 8.25 -3.04 -1.91
CA THR A 66 8.59 -4.30 -1.22
C THR A 66 9.67 -5.11 -1.93
N ARG A 67 9.92 -4.79 -3.21
CA ARG A 67 10.97 -5.40 -4.03
C ARG A 67 11.51 -4.40 -5.04
N SER A 68 12.55 -3.66 -4.63
CA SER A 68 13.17 -2.68 -5.53
C SER A 68 13.89 -3.37 -6.70
N LEU A 69 13.73 -2.77 -7.88
CA LEU A 69 14.41 -3.12 -9.13
C LEU A 69 15.59 -2.18 -9.45
N ASP A 70 15.98 -1.34 -8.48
CA ASP A 70 17.20 -0.53 -8.57
C ASP A 70 18.46 -1.40 -8.49
N GLU A 71 19.54 -0.94 -9.12
CA GLU A 71 20.79 -1.70 -9.19
C GLU A 71 21.45 -1.78 -7.79
N GLY A 72 21.60 -3.01 -7.29
CA GLY A 72 22.22 -3.26 -5.99
C GLY A 72 21.26 -3.15 -4.80
N ALA A 73 19.97 -2.97 -5.04
CA ALA A 73 18.96 -3.10 -4.00
C ALA A 73 18.95 -4.53 -3.40
N ASP A 74 18.69 -4.61 -2.10
CA ASP A 74 18.47 -5.88 -1.42
C ASP A 74 17.06 -6.42 -1.80
N PRO A 75 16.96 -7.60 -2.45
CA PRO A 75 15.68 -8.13 -2.93
C PRO A 75 14.72 -8.53 -1.81
N GLU A 76 15.20 -8.68 -0.57
CA GLU A 76 14.38 -9.05 0.59
C GLU A 76 13.97 -7.83 1.43
N ALA A 77 14.34 -6.63 0.97
CA ALA A 77 14.12 -5.41 1.70
C ALA A 77 12.87 -4.65 1.23
N SER A 78 12.11 -4.15 2.19
CA SER A 78 10.89 -3.41 1.99
C SER A 78 10.99 -2.02 2.62
N GLU A 79 10.29 -1.07 2.00
CA GLU A 79 10.23 0.31 2.44
C GLU A 79 9.07 0.52 3.42
N VAL A 80 9.31 1.27 4.50
CA VAL A 80 8.24 1.92 5.28
C VAL A 80 8.33 3.41 5.05
N VAL A 81 7.22 4.02 4.64
CA VAL A 81 7.13 5.42 4.27
C VAL A 81 6.33 6.20 5.30
N VAL A 82 6.79 7.40 5.65
CA VAL A 82 5.96 8.47 6.22
C VAL A 82 5.88 9.63 5.24
N ALA A 83 4.71 10.25 5.12
CA ALA A 83 4.48 11.35 4.18
C ALA A 83 3.39 12.29 4.67
N CYS A 84 3.37 13.52 4.15
CA CYS A 84 2.22 14.42 4.37
C CYS A 84 1.04 13.97 3.51
N GLY A 85 -0.18 14.02 4.05
CA GLY A 85 -1.40 13.73 3.30
C GLY A 85 -2.67 14.11 4.05
N GLU A 86 -3.75 14.31 3.32
CA GLU A 86 -5.06 14.69 3.87
C GLU A 86 -5.95 13.47 4.12
N SER A 87 -5.75 12.40 3.34
CA SER A 87 -6.50 11.15 3.46
C SER A 87 -5.66 9.93 3.06
N GLN A 88 -6.12 8.73 3.43
CA GLN A 88 -5.47 7.48 3.00
C GLN A 88 -5.35 7.35 1.47
N PHE A 89 -6.20 8.03 0.70
CA PHE A 89 -6.15 8.01 -0.76
C PHE A 89 -4.97 8.81 -1.33
N ASP A 90 -4.22 9.53 -0.50
CA ASP A 90 -2.95 10.11 -0.92
C ASP A 90 -1.83 9.07 -0.95
N ILE A 91 -1.98 7.92 -0.28
CA ILE A 91 -1.03 6.80 -0.30
C ILE A 91 -0.73 6.35 -1.75
N PRO A 92 -1.72 5.93 -2.57
CA PRO A 92 -1.45 5.53 -3.95
C PRO A 92 -0.92 6.70 -4.82
N ARG A 93 -1.24 7.95 -4.49
CA ARG A 93 -0.68 9.13 -5.19
C ARG A 93 0.80 9.33 -4.89
N ILE A 94 1.20 9.15 -3.64
CA ILE A 94 2.60 9.26 -3.21
C ILE A 94 3.41 8.07 -3.74
N ALA A 95 2.84 6.86 -3.72
CA ALA A 95 3.45 5.67 -4.29
C ALA A 95 3.50 5.69 -5.83
N MET A 96 2.78 6.64 -6.46
CA MET A 96 2.57 6.71 -7.90
C MET A 96 2.09 5.38 -8.47
N THR A 97 1.12 4.76 -7.79
CA THR A 97 0.54 3.49 -8.22
C THR A 97 -0.33 3.72 -9.44
N ASP A 98 -0.14 2.93 -10.48
CA ASP A 98 -1.06 2.86 -11.62
C ASP A 98 -1.25 1.41 -12.08
N ALA A 99 -2.17 1.22 -13.02
CA ALA A 99 -2.40 -0.05 -13.69
C ALA A 99 -2.32 0.19 -15.19
N ALA A 100 -1.17 0.71 -15.65
CA ALA A 100 -0.96 1.13 -17.03
C ALA A 100 -1.29 0.04 -18.08
N ASN A 101 -1.09 -1.24 -17.75
CA ASN A 101 -1.41 -2.37 -18.63
C ASN A 101 -2.92 -2.56 -18.86
N PHE A 102 -3.75 -1.92 -18.02
CA PHE A 102 -5.21 -1.92 -18.09
C PHE A 102 -5.76 -0.52 -18.41
N ASP A 103 -4.94 0.39 -18.93
CA ASP A 103 -5.30 1.77 -19.29
C ASP A 103 -5.92 2.57 -18.11
N MET A 104 -5.53 2.26 -16.87
CA MET A 104 -6.00 2.96 -15.66
C MET A 104 -4.86 3.72 -14.99
N ASP A 105 -5.10 4.98 -14.66
CA ASP A 105 -4.16 5.82 -13.92
C ASP A 105 -4.45 5.80 -12.40
N THR A 106 -3.59 6.47 -11.62
CA THR A 106 -3.77 6.58 -10.16
C THR A 106 -5.12 7.17 -9.76
N ALA A 107 -5.70 8.08 -10.55
CA ALA A 107 -6.98 8.70 -10.23
C ALA A 107 -8.15 7.72 -10.42
N ASP A 108 -8.08 6.84 -11.41
CA ASP A 108 -9.03 5.73 -11.59
C ASP A 108 -8.98 4.79 -10.39
N LEU A 109 -7.76 4.42 -9.96
CA LEU A 109 -7.57 3.54 -8.79
C LEU A 109 -8.14 4.17 -7.51
N VAL A 110 -7.83 5.45 -7.27
CA VAL A 110 -8.37 6.17 -6.10
C VAL A 110 -9.89 6.25 -6.14
N THR A 111 -10.49 6.47 -7.31
CA THR A 111 -11.96 6.53 -7.43
C THR A 111 -12.60 5.20 -7.01
N LYS A 112 -12.02 4.06 -7.42
CA LYS A 112 -12.49 2.74 -7.01
C LYS A 112 -12.31 2.50 -5.51
N LEU A 113 -11.13 2.85 -4.96
CA LEU A 113 -10.85 2.70 -3.53
C LEU A 113 -11.77 3.54 -2.66
N GLN A 114 -12.11 4.77 -3.09
CA GLN A 114 -13.10 5.62 -2.40
C GLN A 114 -14.49 4.98 -2.41
N ALA A 115 -14.88 4.31 -3.50
CA ALA A 115 -16.15 3.59 -3.57
C ALA A 115 -16.18 2.41 -2.58
N TYR A 116 -15.07 1.66 -2.45
CA TYR A 116 -14.94 0.61 -1.45
C TYR A 116 -14.96 1.16 -0.02
N ASP A 117 -14.22 2.23 0.26
CA ASP A 117 -14.22 2.90 1.57
C ASP A 117 -15.63 3.35 1.97
N SER A 118 -16.37 3.95 1.04
CA SER A 118 -17.73 4.44 1.32
C SER A 118 -18.74 3.34 1.66
N GLN A 119 -18.51 2.12 1.19
CA GLN A 119 -19.41 0.98 1.38
C GLN A 119 -19.01 0.11 2.57
N TYR A 120 -17.70 -0.09 2.75
CA TYR A 120 -17.16 -1.11 3.64
C TYR A 120 -16.24 -0.54 4.72
N GLY A 121 -15.74 0.68 4.54
CA GLY A 121 -14.59 1.22 5.27
C GLY A 121 -13.33 0.42 4.93
N ILE A 122 -12.28 1.09 4.47
CA ILE A 122 -11.00 0.42 4.21
C ILE A 122 -9.86 1.14 4.92
N ASP A 123 -8.79 0.40 5.21
CA ASP A 123 -7.50 0.93 5.64
C ASP A 123 -6.44 0.51 4.62
N ILE A 124 -6.00 1.45 3.78
CA ILE A 124 -4.89 1.27 2.83
C ILE A 124 -3.59 1.27 3.63
N PHE A 125 -2.86 0.15 3.60
CA PHE A 125 -1.65 -0.03 4.41
C PHE A 125 -0.39 -0.33 3.61
N HIS A 126 -0.53 -0.64 2.32
CA HIS A 126 0.57 -0.82 1.39
C HIS A 126 0.17 -0.25 0.03
N ALA A 127 1.06 0.56 -0.56
CA ALA A 127 1.02 0.85 -1.99
C ALA A 127 2.44 0.99 -2.54
N GLU A 128 2.68 0.39 -3.70
CA GLU A 128 3.88 0.59 -4.53
C GLU A 128 3.46 0.76 -5.99
N SER A 129 4.37 0.66 -6.95
CA SER A 129 4.11 1.10 -8.34
C SER A 129 2.93 0.42 -9.03
N ASP A 130 2.67 -0.84 -8.69
CA ASP A 130 1.68 -1.69 -9.35
C ASP A 130 0.81 -2.48 -8.36
N THR A 131 0.91 -2.16 -7.07
CA THR A 131 0.36 -2.98 -5.99
C THR A 131 -0.29 -2.10 -4.93
N ILE A 132 -1.46 -2.51 -4.46
CA ILE A 132 -2.17 -1.88 -3.32
C ILE A 132 -2.68 -2.98 -2.39
N GLN A 133 -2.48 -2.83 -1.09
CA GLN A 133 -3.19 -3.63 -0.10
C GLN A 133 -4.02 -2.76 0.84
N PHE A 134 -5.22 -3.24 1.12
CA PHE A 134 -6.10 -2.64 2.11
C PHE A 134 -6.81 -3.71 2.93
N ARG A 135 -7.25 -3.31 4.12
CA ARG A 135 -8.09 -4.13 5.00
C ARG A 135 -9.47 -3.52 5.17
N PHE A 136 -10.49 -4.35 5.28
CA PHE A 136 -11.85 -3.89 5.61
C PHE A 136 -12.01 -3.51 7.09
N GLU A 137 -12.75 -2.43 7.34
CA GLU A 137 -13.36 -2.17 8.65
C GLU A 137 -14.62 -3.02 8.84
N GLN A 138 -15.43 -3.13 7.79
CA GLN A 138 -16.59 -4.00 7.71
C GLN A 138 -16.50 -4.86 6.45
N LEU A 139 -16.49 -6.19 6.62
CA LEU A 139 -16.53 -7.11 5.49
C LEU A 139 -17.80 -6.93 4.64
N PRO A 140 -17.72 -7.07 3.30
CA PRO A 140 -18.89 -7.12 2.45
C PRO A 140 -19.84 -8.26 2.88
N ASP A 141 -21.15 -7.98 2.95
CA ASP A 141 -22.17 -9.01 3.22
C ASP A 141 -22.21 -10.06 2.09
N ASP A 142 -21.98 -9.62 0.84
CA ASP A 142 -21.86 -10.46 -0.34
C ASP A 142 -20.41 -10.47 -0.84
N ILE A 143 -19.58 -11.29 -0.19
CA ILE A 143 -18.15 -11.45 -0.55
C ILE A 143 -18.01 -11.95 -2.00
N ALA A 144 -18.92 -12.79 -2.48
CA ALA A 144 -18.86 -13.30 -3.83
C ALA A 144 -19.02 -12.18 -4.86
N ALA A 145 -20.05 -11.34 -4.71
CA ALA A 145 -20.24 -10.18 -5.59
C ALA A 145 -19.07 -9.19 -5.51
N PHE A 146 -18.51 -8.96 -4.32
CA PHE A 146 -17.33 -8.13 -4.15
C PHE A 146 -16.11 -8.71 -4.90
N CYS A 147 -15.84 -10.01 -4.77
CA CYS A 147 -14.68 -10.63 -5.42
C CYS A 147 -14.79 -10.67 -6.95
N GLU A 148 -16.00 -10.77 -7.50
CA GLU A 148 -16.24 -10.59 -8.94
C GLU A 148 -15.92 -9.16 -9.39
N ASP A 149 -16.35 -8.15 -8.62
CA ASP A 149 -16.04 -6.74 -8.89
C ASP A 149 -14.54 -6.43 -8.78
N VAL A 150 -13.84 -7.08 -7.83
CA VAL A 150 -12.36 -7.01 -7.73
C VAL A 150 -11.70 -7.68 -8.93
N TYR A 151 -12.19 -8.83 -9.37
CA TYR A 151 -11.61 -9.51 -10.54
C TYR A 151 -11.78 -8.69 -11.82
N GLU A 152 -12.92 -8.03 -12.02
CA GLU A 152 -13.10 -7.10 -13.14
C GLU A 152 -12.14 -5.90 -13.06
N PHE A 153 -11.88 -5.38 -11.86
CA PHE A 153 -11.02 -4.23 -11.63
C PHE A 153 -9.51 -4.55 -11.64
N CYS A 154 -9.12 -5.75 -11.23
CA CYS A 154 -7.73 -6.18 -11.12
C CYS A 154 -7.66 -7.67 -11.51
N PRO A 155 -7.70 -8.00 -12.81
CA PRO A 155 -7.77 -9.40 -13.25
C PRO A 155 -6.59 -10.25 -12.79
N ASP A 156 -5.39 -9.65 -12.72
CA ASP A 156 -4.15 -10.34 -12.38
C ASP A 156 -4.12 -10.89 -10.95
N ILE A 157 -4.93 -10.34 -10.03
CA ILE A 157 -5.10 -10.93 -8.69
C ILE A 157 -5.53 -12.39 -8.77
N VAL A 158 -6.26 -12.77 -9.82
CA VAL A 158 -6.72 -14.13 -10.10
C VAL A 158 -5.87 -14.78 -11.18
N ASP A 159 -5.76 -14.15 -12.35
CA ASP A 159 -5.17 -14.77 -13.55
C ASP A 159 -3.68 -15.09 -13.37
N GLN A 160 -2.96 -14.24 -12.63
CA GLN A 160 -1.54 -14.41 -12.31
C GLN A 160 -1.28 -14.71 -10.84
N GLY A 161 -2.20 -14.31 -9.96
CA GLY A 161 -2.12 -14.46 -8.51
C GLY A 161 -2.76 -15.76 -8.00
N ILE A 162 -3.89 -15.63 -7.31
CA ILE A 162 -4.48 -16.68 -6.48
C ILE A 162 -5.18 -17.79 -7.27
N GLY A 163 -5.37 -17.61 -8.58
CA GLY A 163 -5.78 -18.65 -9.52
C GLY A 163 -7.30 -18.76 -9.77
N THR A 164 -8.16 -18.53 -8.76
CA THR A 164 -9.62 -18.49 -8.98
C THR A 164 -10.32 -17.43 -8.11
N VAL A 165 -11.49 -16.98 -8.56
CA VAL A 165 -12.35 -16.04 -7.80
C VAL A 165 -12.80 -16.69 -6.49
N GLU A 166 -13.06 -18.00 -6.44
CA GLU A 166 -13.40 -18.69 -5.19
C GLU A 166 -12.24 -18.67 -4.18
N ALA A 167 -11.00 -18.85 -4.65
CA ALA A 167 -9.84 -18.76 -3.78
C ALA A 167 -9.64 -17.32 -3.25
N LEU A 168 -9.95 -16.31 -4.08
CA LEU A 168 -9.99 -14.91 -3.65
C LEU A 168 -11.05 -14.68 -2.57
N GLN A 169 -12.26 -15.22 -2.73
CA GLN A 169 -13.33 -15.13 -1.72
C GLN A 169 -12.88 -15.74 -0.39
N ASP A 170 -12.29 -16.94 -0.43
CA ASP A 170 -11.77 -17.62 0.75
C ASP A 170 -10.69 -16.79 1.46
N ALA A 171 -9.78 -16.18 0.69
CA ALA A 171 -8.72 -15.33 1.24
C ALA A 171 -9.29 -14.06 1.90
N VAL A 172 -10.21 -13.36 1.22
CA VAL A 172 -10.87 -12.15 1.76
C VAL A 172 -11.66 -12.47 3.02
N ALA A 173 -12.43 -13.57 3.03
CA ALA A 173 -13.21 -13.99 4.19
C ALA A 173 -12.34 -14.33 5.41
N GLN A 174 -11.16 -14.91 5.19
CA GLN A 174 -10.25 -15.32 6.27
C GLN A 174 -9.40 -14.16 6.81
N THR A 175 -8.97 -13.25 5.94
CA THR A 175 -7.97 -12.23 6.29
C THR A 175 -8.55 -10.83 6.42
N SER A 176 -9.73 -10.58 5.81
CA SER A 176 -10.28 -9.24 5.59
C SER A 176 -9.35 -8.30 4.82
N VAL A 177 -8.36 -8.84 4.10
CA VAL A 177 -7.37 -8.09 3.32
C VAL A 177 -7.57 -8.39 1.83
N VAL A 178 -7.37 -7.37 1.01
CA VAL A 178 -7.30 -7.48 -0.45
C VAL A 178 -5.91 -7.08 -0.91
N TYR A 179 -5.33 -7.88 -1.81
CA TYR A 179 -4.03 -7.64 -2.45
C TYR A 179 -4.27 -7.37 -3.94
N LEU A 180 -4.30 -6.11 -4.35
CA LEU A 180 -4.40 -5.74 -5.76
C LEU A 180 -3.00 -5.66 -6.36
N TRP A 181 -2.81 -6.25 -7.54
CA TRP A 181 -1.56 -6.24 -8.28
C TRP A 181 -1.86 -6.26 -9.78
N TRP A 182 -1.20 -5.41 -10.57
CA TRP A 182 -1.37 -5.31 -12.02
C TRP A 182 0.00 -5.48 -12.72
N ASP A 183 0.16 -6.49 -13.59
CA ASP A 183 1.41 -6.78 -14.32
C ASP A 183 1.24 -6.81 -15.84
#